data_AF-A0A6N8I266-F1
#
_entry.id   AF-A0A6N8I266-F1
#
_cell.length_a   1.000
_cell.length_b   1.000
_cell.length_c   1.000
_cell.angle_alpha   90.00
_cell.angle_beta   90.00
_cell.angle_gamma   90.00
#
_symmetry.space_group_name_H-M   'P 1'
#
loop_
_entity.id
_entity.type
_entity.pdbx_description
1 polymer ?
#
loop_
_entity_poly.entity_id
_entity_poly.type
_entity_poly.pdbx_seq_one_letter_code
_entity_poly.pdbx_strand_id
1 'polypeptide(L)'
;MNSANMTIFKDPEIYKSIAKGLLGNIPIVGSVVDELWSYFDTRLMERRIKVLEETIYLQHVDIADFQNKLLGLATDEHKFYTVRNNLKYMLLSALPETVDVLNKSLIDLVMEDNYDMSEHACEIIRQLNSDDIYFLKLLIAFRKEGKRDYQLKVTQEAQQTLKNQPDSLGKAENTSVGYKRRFWVDRNVQFSQNTMFWIDIAQFSGLSKNVTDPGILLNSYCSDKDGNTVDDWAYMIRSITKLQSLGVLVCEIKVTIGTSSLSNIDRLHLTFFGQKIVSYLEDSNSEI
;
A
#
# COMPACT_ATOMS: atom_id res chain seq x y z
N MET A 1 0.29 24.18 -56.26
CA MET A 1 0.47 24.45 -54.82
C MET A 1 0.17 23.16 -54.07
N ASN A 2 1.13 22.70 -53.29
CA ASN A 2 1.37 21.31 -52.95
C ASN A 2 0.40 20.74 -51.91
N SER A 3 -0.30 19.66 -52.28
CA SER A 3 -0.78 18.64 -51.34
C SER A 3 0.38 17.69 -51.04
N ALA A 4 1.21 18.03 -50.06
CA ALA A 4 2.22 17.11 -49.57
C ALA A 4 1.56 16.08 -48.65
N ASN A 5 1.49 14.86 -49.15
CA ASN A 5 1.14 13.64 -48.42
C ASN A 5 1.86 13.59 -47.08
N MET A 6 1.10 13.63 -45.98
CA MET A 6 1.60 13.25 -44.66
C MET A 6 1.46 11.73 -44.52
N THR A 7 2.20 10.99 -45.34
CA THR A 7 2.50 9.58 -45.09
C THR A 7 3.55 9.56 -43.98
N ILE A 8 3.10 9.66 -42.72
CA ILE A 8 3.95 9.28 -41.59
C ILE A 8 4.18 7.79 -41.76
N PHE A 9 5.42 7.45 -42.12
CA PHE A 9 5.93 6.10 -42.21
C PHE A 9 5.60 5.34 -40.91
N LYS A 10 4.57 4.49 -40.97
CA LYS A 10 4.31 3.44 -39.99
C LYS A 10 5.24 2.29 -40.37
N ASP A 11 6.45 2.32 -39.85
CA ASP A 11 7.28 1.12 -39.85
C ASP A 11 7.16 0.48 -38.46
N PRO A 12 6.39 -0.61 -38.30
CA PRO A 12 6.22 -1.28 -37.02
C PRO A 12 7.57 -1.68 -36.41
N GLU A 13 8.58 -1.93 -37.23
CA GLU A 13 9.92 -2.36 -36.79
C GLU A 13 10.71 -1.25 -36.09
N ILE A 14 10.54 0.02 -36.48
CA ILE A 14 11.24 1.15 -35.83
C ILE A 14 10.66 1.39 -34.43
N TYR A 15 9.33 1.28 -34.28
CA TYR A 15 8.68 1.28 -32.96
C TYR A 15 9.07 0.03 -32.16
N LYS A 16 9.18 -1.13 -32.82
CA LYS A 16 9.67 -2.37 -32.23
C LYS A 16 11.08 -2.23 -31.64
N SER A 17 11.97 -1.54 -32.35
CA SER A 17 13.37 -1.34 -31.94
C SER A 17 13.54 -0.27 -30.87
N ILE A 18 12.71 0.78 -30.86
CA ILE A 18 12.80 1.88 -29.87
C ILE A 18 12.27 1.42 -28.50
N ALA A 19 11.26 0.54 -28.48
CA ALA A 19 10.66 0.01 -27.26
C ALA A 19 11.35 -1.26 -26.74
N LYS A 20 12.18 -1.93 -27.55
CA LYS A 20 13.21 -2.86 -27.06
C LYS A 20 14.36 -2.06 -26.42
N GLY A 21 14.04 -1.38 -25.33
CA GLY A 21 15.05 -0.97 -24.35
C GLY A 21 15.82 -2.19 -23.85
N LEU A 22 16.82 -1.98 -23.00
CA LEU A 22 17.63 -3.08 -22.48
C LEU A 22 16.76 -4.21 -21.91
N LEU A 23 15.65 -3.88 -21.23
CA LEU A 23 14.72 -4.85 -20.66
C LEU A 23 13.97 -5.69 -21.71
N GLY A 24 13.68 -5.16 -22.90
CA GLY A 24 12.93 -5.87 -23.95
C GLY A 24 13.65 -7.06 -24.55
N ASN A 25 14.97 -7.17 -24.32
CA ASN A 25 15.79 -8.32 -24.74
C ASN A 25 15.72 -9.50 -23.74
N ILE A 26 15.11 -9.30 -22.57
CA ILE A 26 14.91 -10.36 -21.58
C ILE A 26 13.72 -11.23 -22.02
N PRO A 27 13.84 -12.56 -22.11
CA PRO A 27 12.81 -13.45 -22.64
C PRO A 27 11.42 -13.29 -22.00
N ILE A 28 11.35 -13.08 -20.68
CA ILE A 28 10.08 -12.87 -19.97
C ILE A 28 9.43 -11.56 -20.40
N VAL A 29 10.20 -10.47 -20.39
CA VAL A 29 9.73 -9.13 -20.73
C VAL A 29 9.35 -9.10 -22.21
N GLY A 30 10.22 -9.59 -23.09
CA GLY A 30 9.97 -9.69 -24.53
C GLY A 30 8.73 -10.53 -24.83
N SER A 31 8.55 -11.68 -24.16
CA SER A 31 7.36 -12.51 -24.32
C SER A 31 6.08 -11.79 -23.92
N VAL A 32 6.08 -11.05 -22.81
CA VAL A 32 4.91 -10.25 -22.41
C VAL A 32 4.70 -9.14 -23.44
N VAL A 33 5.71 -8.34 -23.76
CA VAL A 33 5.60 -7.21 -24.70
C VAL A 33 5.11 -7.65 -26.08
N ASP A 34 5.65 -8.73 -26.65
CA ASP A 34 5.20 -9.26 -27.94
C ASP A 34 3.75 -9.78 -27.87
N GLU A 35 3.35 -10.43 -26.78
CA GLU A 35 1.95 -10.80 -26.54
C GLU A 35 1.07 -9.54 -26.52
N LEU A 36 1.48 -8.49 -25.79
CA LEU A 36 0.68 -7.28 -25.60
C LEU A 36 0.58 -6.39 -26.85
N TRP A 37 1.65 -6.28 -27.63
CA TRP A 37 1.66 -5.51 -28.87
C TRP A 37 0.73 -6.03 -29.94
N SER A 38 0.39 -7.32 -29.90
CA SER A 38 -0.64 -7.85 -30.78
C SER A 38 -2.05 -7.34 -30.45
N TYR A 39 -2.27 -6.72 -29.28
CA TYR A 39 -3.61 -6.38 -28.76
C TYR A 39 -3.84 -4.92 -28.31
N PHE A 40 -2.84 -4.05 -28.08
CA PHE A 40 -3.04 -2.76 -27.36
C PHE A 40 -2.25 -1.52 -27.86
N ASP A 41 -2.64 -0.33 -27.34
CA ASP A 41 -2.00 0.98 -27.59
C ASP A 41 -0.53 1.00 -27.14
N THR A 42 0.36 1.01 -28.13
CA THR A 42 1.82 0.96 -28.00
C THR A 42 2.39 2.07 -27.13
N ARG A 43 1.80 3.27 -27.11
CA ARG A 43 2.38 4.44 -26.44
C ARG A 43 2.34 4.34 -24.92
N LEU A 44 1.24 3.83 -24.36
CA LEU A 44 1.09 3.70 -22.90
C LEU A 44 2.01 2.61 -22.35
N MET A 45 2.17 1.51 -23.09
CA MET A 45 3.08 0.42 -22.71
C MET A 45 4.54 0.89 -22.71
N GLU A 46 4.98 1.59 -23.76
CA GLU A 46 6.33 2.18 -23.83
C GLU A 46 6.61 3.10 -22.65
N ARG A 47 5.65 3.96 -22.29
CA ARG A 47 5.79 4.83 -21.12
C ARG A 47 5.96 4.03 -19.84
N ARG A 48 5.16 2.98 -19.62
CA ARG A 48 5.23 2.16 -18.40
C ARG A 48 6.55 1.37 -18.29
N ILE A 49 7.08 0.88 -19.40
CA ILE A 49 8.41 0.24 -19.43
C ILE A 49 9.50 1.24 -19.04
N LYS A 50 9.45 2.46 -19.58
CA LYS A 50 10.42 3.51 -19.22
C LYS A 50 10.37 3.87 -17.74
N VAL A 51 9.16 4.01 -17.18
CA VAL A 51 8.99 4.25 -15.75
C VAL A 51 9.57 3.10 -14.91
N LEU A 52 9.44 1.85 -15.35
CA LEU A 52 10.09 0.72 -14.68
C LEU A 52 11.62 0.82 -14.75
N GLU A 53 12.20 1.11 -15.92
CA GLU A 53 13.65 1.30 -16.10
C GLU A 53 14.17 2.45 -15.20
N GLU A 54 13.45 3.57 -15.15
CA GLU A 54 13.76 4.70 -14.26
C GLU A 54 13.65 4.30 -12.79
N THR A 55 12.65 3.51 -12.41
CA THR A 55 12.48 3.04 -11.01
C THR A 55 13.62 2.12 -10.59
N ILE A 56 14.08 1.20 -11.47
CA ILE A 56 15.25 0.33 -11.24
C ILE A 56 16.48 1.19 -10.96
N TYR A 57 16.70 2.22 -11.79
CA TYR A 57 17.82 3.15 -11.64
C TYR A 57 17.75 3.92 -10.31
N LEU A 58 16.56 4.44 -9.96
CA LEU A 58 16.34 5.19 -8.72
C LEU A 58 16.52 4.34 -7.46
N GLN A 59 16.25 3.03 -7.54
CA GLN A 59 16.51 2.09 -6.45
C GLN A 59 17.98 1.61 -6.41
N HIS A 60 18.86 2.21 -7.22
CA HIS A 60 20.28 1.85 -7.32
C HIS A 60 20.52 0.38 -7.67
N VAL A 61 19.59 -0.24 -8.37
CA VAL A 61 19.74 -1.59 -8.91
C VAL A 61 20.39 -1.49 -10.29
N ASP A 62 21.50 -2.21 -10.48
CA ASP A 62 22.13 -2.28 -11.79
C ASP A 62 21.20 -3.03 -12.76
N ILE A 63 20.97 -2.44 -13.94
CA ILE A 63 20.03 -3.02 -14.90
C ILE A 63 20.48 -4.41 -15.33
N ALA A 64 21.79 -4.66 -15.49
CA ALA A 64 22.32 -5.96 -15.90
C ALA A 64 22.12 -7.03 -14.82
N ASP A 65 22.31 -6.67 -13.54
CA ASP A 65 21.99 -7.57 -12.43
C ASP A 65 20.51 -7.93 -12.38
N PHE A 66 19.62 -6.94 -12.54
CA PHE A 66 18.19 -7.18 -12.66
C PHE A 66 17.84 -8.13 -13.82
N GLN A 67 18.50 -7.98 -14.99
CA GLN A 67 18.30 -8.90 -16.12
C GLN A 67 18.74 -10.32 -15.78
N ASN A 68 19.91 -10.47 -15.14
CA ASN A 68 20.46 -11.77 -14.75
C ASN A 68 19.54 -12.47 -13.76
N LYS A 69 18.98 -11.75 -12.78
CA LYS A 69 17.98 -12.27 -11.85
C LYS A 69 16.72 -12.73 -12.58
N LEU A 70 16.16 -11.90 -13.47
CA LEU A 70 15.00 -12.27 -14.29
C LEU A 70 15.26 -13.51 -15.16
N LEU A 71 16.44 -13.62 -15.78
CA LEU A 71 16.83 -14.79 -16.56
C LEU A 71 16.94 -16.04 -15.68
N GLY A 72 17.48 -15.89 -14.47
CA GLY A 72 17.56 -16.95 -13.47
C GLY A 72 16.21 -17.48 -13.02
N LEU A 73 15.15 -16.66 -13.04
CA LEU A 73 13.80 -17.11 -12.68
C LEU A 73 13.22 -18.14 -13.66
N ALA A 74 13.75 -18.27 -14.87
CA ALA A 74 13.29 -19.26 -15.84
C ALA A 74 13.41 -20.72 -15.35
N THR A 75 14.23 -20.97 -14.31
CA THR A 75 14.36 -22.30 -13.70
C THR A 75 13.29 -22.61 -12.65
N ASP A 76 12.51 -21.62 -12.20
CA ASP A 76 11.45 -21.77 -11.20
C ASP A 76 10.10 -21.35 -11.82
N GLU A 77 9.27 -22.34 -12.13
CA GLU A 77 7.99 -22.13 -12.83
C GLU A 77 7.05 -21.18 -12.09
N HIS A 78 6.98 -21.31 -10.76
CA HIS A 78 6.09 -20.49 -9.95
C HIS A 78 6.56 -19.03 -9.95
N LYS A 79 7.85 -18.81 -9.69
CA LYS A 79 8.39 -17.44 -9.65
C LYS A 79 8.33 -16.76 -11.01
N PHE A 80 8.64 -17.52 -12.07
CA PHE A 80 8.48 -17.08 -13.44
C PHE A 80 7.03 -16.64 -13.72
N TYR A 81 6.06 -17.48 -13.35
CA TYR A 81 4.65 -17.20 -13.55
C TYR A 81 4.20 -15.95 -12.81
N THR A 82 4.54 -15.82 -11.53
CA THR A 82 4.16 -14.67 -10.69
C THR A 82 4.76 -13.37 -11.24
N VAL A 83 6.06 -13.33 -11.53
CA VAL A 83 6.71 -12.14 -12.10
C VAL A 83 6.12 -11.78 -13.46
N ARG A 84 5.94 -12.76 -14.34
CA ARG A 84 5.31 -12.56 -15.66
C ARG A 84 3.90 -11.99 -15.55
N ASN A 85 3.08 -12.50 -14.62
CA ASN A 85 1.72 -12.06 -14.43
C ASN A 85 1.65 -10.63 -13.85
N ASN A 86 2.54 -10.30 -12.91
CA ASN A 86 2.62 -8.94 -12.36
C ASN A 86 3.15 -7.93 -13.39
N LEU A 87 4.15 -8.29 -14.20
CA LEU A 87 4.60 -7.49 -15.35
C LEU A 87 3.46 -7.24 -16.35
N LYS A 88 2.74 -8.30 -16.72
CA LYS A 88 1.60 -8.20 -17.65
C LYS A 88 0.53 -7.26 -17.11
N TYR A 89 0.17 -7.41 -15.83
CA TYR A 89 -0.80 -6.53 -15.18
C TYR A 89 -0.31 -5.07 -15.13
N MET A 90 0.94 -4.85 -14.75
CA MET A 90 1.55 -3.52 -14.70
C MET A 90 1.45 -2.83 -16.06
N LEU A 91 1.72 -3.54 -17.15
CA LEU A 91 1.69 -2.96 -18.49
C LEU A 91 0.28 -2.70 -19.03
N LEU A 92 -0.70 -3.55 -18.71
CA LEU A 92 -2.04 -3.52 -19.33
C LEU A 92 -3.13 -2.85 -18.49
N SER A 93 -3.10 -3.06 -17.18
CA SER A 93 -4.30 -2.95 -16.35
C SER A 93 -4.10 -2.17 -15.06
N ALA A 94 -2.85 -1.97 -14.63
CA ALA A 94 -2.58 -1.15 -13.45
C ALA A 94 -3.14 0.26 -13.64
N LEU A 95 -3.75 0.79 -12.58
CA LEU A 95 -4.16 2.18 -12.52
C LEU A 95 -2.91 3.08 -12.51
N PRO A 96 -2.93 4.25 -13.15
CA PRO A 96 -1.78 5.16 -13.14
C PRO A 96 -1.23 5.42 -11.73
N GLU A 97 -2.11 5.54 -10.73
CA GLU A 97 -1.78 5.80 -9.34
C GLU A 97 -1.06 4.64 -8.63
N THR A 98 -1.13 3.42 -9.17
CA THR A 98 -0.50 2.22 -8.58
C THR A 98 0.75 1.77 -9.33
N VAL A 99 1.03 2.32 -10.52
CA VAL A 99 2.18 1.88 -11.36
C VAL A 99 3.49 2.00 -10.61
N ASP A 100 3.79 3.14 -9.99
CA ASP A 100 5.08 3.38 -9.34
C ASP A 100 5.29 2.45 -8.13
N VAL A 101 4.23 2.27 -7.33
CA VAL A 101 4.22 1.37 -6.17
C VAL A 101 4.40 -0.07 -6.61
N LEU A 102 3.71 -0.47 -7.69
CA LEU A 102 3.81 -1.81 -8.25
C LEU A 102 5.19 -2.07 -8.84
N ASN A 103 5.82 -1.10 -9.50
CA ASN A 103 7.18 -1.22 -10.01
C ASN A 103 8.17 -1.50 -8.88
N LYS A 104 8.09 -0.76 -7.78
CA LYS A 104 8.95 -0.99 -6.61
C LYS A 104 8.77 -2.37 -6.01
N SER A 105 7.51 -2.78 -5.82
CA SER A 105 7.20 -4.12 -5.32
C SER A 105 7.66 -5.22 -6.27
N LEU A 106 7.60 -4.98 -7.58
CA LEU A 106 8.05 -5.92 -8.61
C LEU A 106 9.58 -6.01 -8.65
N ILE A 107 10.29 -4.90 -8.47
CA ILE A 107 11.74 -4.90 -8.39
C ILE A 107 12.19 -5.70 -7.18
N ASP A 108 11.61 -5.42 -6.01
CA ASP A 108 11.86 -6.19 -4.79
C ASP A 108 11.55 -7.68 -4.99
N LEU A 109 10.44 -8.03 -5.64
CA LEU A 109 10.09 -9.42 -5.96
C LEU A 109 11.16 -10.15 -6.77
N VAL A 110 11.86 -9.45 -7.66
CA VAL A 110 12.92 -10.01 -8.51
C VAL A 110 14.27 -10.03 -7.79
N MET A 111 14.55 -9.01 -6.95
CA MET A 111 15.86 -8.80 -6.36
C MET A 111 16.02 -9.41 -4.95
N GLU A 112 14.95 -9.52 -4.16
CA GLU A 112 14.99 -9.96 -2.77
C GLU A 112 15.09 -11.48 -2.59
N ASP A 113 15.73 -11.90 -1.49
CA ASP A 113 15.71 -13.29 -1.01
C ASP A 113 14.38 -13.65 -0.29
N ASN A 114 13.58 -12.66 0.14
CA ASN A 114 12.27 -12.84 0.79
C ASN A 114 11.10 -12.66 -0.20
N TYR A 115 11.05 -13.59 -1.16
CA TYR A 115 10.10 -13.60 -2.27
C TYR A 115 8.63 -13.45 -1.84
N ASP A 116 8.22 -14.19 -0.80
CA ASP A 116 6.82 -14.31 -0.37
C ASP A 116 6.20 -12.96 0.02
N MET A 117 6.96 -12.11 0.73
CA MET A 117 6.46 -10.81 1.17
C MET A 117 6.20 -9.86 -0.01
N SER A 118 7.12 -9.85 -0.96
CA SER A 118 7.06 -9.00 -2.14
C SER A 118 6.01 -9.51 -3.16
N GLU A 119 5.76 -10.82 -3.17
CA GLU A 119 4.66 -11.42 -3.95
C GLU A 119 3.31 -10.96 -3.39
N HIS A 120 3.09 -11.12 -2.08
CA HIS A 120 1.86 -10.66 -1.44
C HIS A 120 1.67 -9.14 -1.59
N ALA A 121 2.73 -8.34 -1.52
CA ALA A 121 2.64 -6.92 -1.78
C ALA A 121 2.15 -6.62 -3.22
N CYS A 122 2.68 -7.31 -4.22
CA CYS A 122 2.20 -7.20 -5.61
C CYS A 122 0.71 -7.55 -5.71
N GLU A 123 0.27 -8.66 -5.11
CA GLU A 123 -1.13 -9.10 -5.14
C GLU A 123 -2.08 -8.09 -4.48
N ILE A 124 -1.67 -7.48 -3.37
CA ILE A 124 -2.46 -6.46 -2.70
C ILE A 124 -2.52 -5.20 -3.55
N ILE A 125 -1.39 -4.69 -4.05
CA ILE A 125 -1.32 -3.46 -4.85
C ILE A 125 -2.21 -3.55 -6.10
N ARG A 126 -2.27 -4.72 -6.74
CA ARG A 126 -3.14 -4.98 -7.89
C ARG A 126 -4.62 -4.80 -7.58
N GLN A 127 -5.02 -5.00 -6.33
CA GLN A 127 -6.41 -4.86 -5.92
C GLN A 127 -6.75 -3.43 -5.50
N LEU A 128 -5.77 -2.55 -5.27
CA LEU A 128 -6.01 -1.18 -4.82
C LEU A 128 -6.55 -0.29 -5.94
N ASN A 129 -7.50 0.59 -5.60
CA ASN A 129 -7.98 1.65 -6.47
C ASN A 129 -7.39 3.02 -6.07
N SER A 130 -7.75 4.08 -6.80
CA SER A 130 -7.32 5.46 -6.51
C SER A 130 -7.64 5.90 -5.09
N ASP A 131 -8.85 5.59 -4.60
CA ASP A 131 -9.33 5.98 -3.28
C ASP A 131 -8.54 5.30 -2.16
N ASP A 132 -8.19 4.02 -2.36
CA ASP A 132 -7.38 3.25 -1.41
C ASP A 132 -5.97 3.84 -1.31
N ILE A 133 -5.37 4.20 -2.44
CA ILE A 133 -4.07 4.87 -2.48
C ILE A 133 -4.13 6.24 -1.81
N TYR A 134 -5.19 7.01 -2.07
CA TYR A 134 -5.40 8.30 -1.42
C TYR A 134 -5.56 8.16 0.10
N PHE A 135 -6.31 7.15 0.56
CA PHE A 135 -6.44 6.85 1.98
C PHE A 135 -5.11 6.42 2.60
N LEU A 136 -4.31 5.57 1.95
CA LEU A 136 -2.98 5.21 2.43
C LEU A 136 -2.04 6.42 2.51
N LYS A 137 -2.09 7.34 1.53
CA LYS A 137 -1.36 8.61 1.56
C LYS A 137 -1.80 9.51 2.72
N LEU A 138 -3.10 9.56 3.02
CA LEU A 138 -3.61 10.25 4.20
C LEU A 138 -3.03 9.65 5.49
N LEU A 139 -2.98 8.32 5.61
CA LEU A 139 -2.37 7.65 6.77
C LEU A 139 -0.87 7.97 6.88
N ILE A 140 -0.14 8.01 5.76
CA ILE A 140 1.27 8.41 5.72
C ILE A 140 1.44 9.85 6.21
N ALA A 141 0.64 10.80 5.69
CA ALA A 141 0.68 12.20 6.11
C ALA A 141 0.36 12.34 7.59
N PHE A 142 -0.67 11.64 8.08
CA PHE A 142 -1.02 11.59 9.49
C PHE A 142 0.12 11.03 10.35
N ARG A 143 0.83 9.99 9.89
CA ARG A 143 1.97 9.43 10.63
C ARG A 143 3.12 10.43 10.76
N LYS A 144 3.36 11.26 9.74
CA LYS A 144 4.45 12.25 9.70
C LYS A 144 4.11 13.55 10.45
N GLU A 145 2.90 14.06 10.29
CA GLU A 145 2.52 15.43 10.70
C GLU A 145 1.31 15.48 11.65
N GLY A 146 0.58 14.38 11.77
CA GLY A 146 -0.66 14.31 12.54
C GLY A 146 -0.44 14.49 14.05
N LYS A 147 -1.24 15.36 14.65
CA LYS A 147 -1.32 15.48 16.11
C LYS A 147 -2.01 14.25 16.69
N ARG A 148 -1.40 13.66 17.72
CA ARG A 148 -1.82 12.39 18.36
C ARG A 148 -2.35 12.66 19.76
N ASP A 149 -3.16 13.70 19.92
CA ASP A 149 -3.57 14.22 21.22
C ASP A 149 -4.40 13.18 21.99
N TYR A 150 -5.30 12.47 21.32
CA TYR A 150 -6.08 11.40 21.94
C TYR A 150 -5.21 10.20 22.29
N GLN A 151 -4.35 9.75 21.37
CA GLN A 151 -3.40 8.67 21.65
C GLN A 151 -2.52 8.97 22.86
N LEU A 152 -1.98 10.19 22.98
CA LEU A 152 -1.17 10.61 24.12
C LEU A 152 -1.95 10.52 25.43
N LYS A 153 -3.19 11.01 25.45
CA LYS A 153 -4.07 10.93 26.62
C LYS A 153 -4.32 9.48 27.05
N VAL A 154 -4.73 8.61 26.12
CA VAL A 154 -5.00 7.19 26.40
C VAL A 154 -3.74 6.47 26.88
N THR A 155 -2.59 6.79 26.29
CA THR A 155 -1.30 6.19 26.68
C THR A 155 -0.90 6.61 28.09
N GLN A 156 -1.09 7.87 28.46
CA GLN A 156 -0.82 8.38 29.81
C GLN A 156 -1.75 7.73 30.85
N GLU A 157 -3.04 7.61 30.54
CA GLU A 157 -4.02 6.93 31.39
C GLU A 157 -3.62 5.46 31.61
N ALA A 158 -3.28 4.73 30.55
CA ALA A 158 -2.81 3.35 30.63
C ALA A 158 -1.53 3.20 31.47
N GLN A 159 -0.58 4.12 31.32
CA GLN A 159 0.66 4.14 32.12
C GLN A 159 0.39 4.44 33.60
N GLN A 160 -0.56 5.31 33.92
CA GLN A 160 -0.96 5.58 35.30
C GLN A 160 -1.67 4.38 35.93
N THR A 161 -2.53 3.69 35.18
CA THR A 161 -3.17 2.44 35.65
C THR A 161 -2.13 1.35 35.93
N LEU A 162 -1.11 1.20 35.07
CA LEU A 162 -0.01 0.26 35.30
C LEU A 162 0.80 0.61 36.55
N LYS A 163 1.05 1.90 36.83
CA LYS A 163 1.77 2.34 38.04
C LYS A 163 0.94 2.20 39.32
N ASN A 164 -0.38 2.25 39.22
CA ASN A 164 -1.31 2.16 40.35
C ASN A 164 -1.80 0.73 40.61
N GLN A 165 -1.38 -0.26 39.81
CA GLN A 165 -1.63 -1.66 40.11
C GLN A 165 -0.73 -2.10 41.26
N PRO A 166 -1.28 -2.72 42.33
CA PRO A 166 -0.46 -3.15 43.45
C PRO A 166 0.49 -4.28 43.01
N ASP A 167 1.75 -4.22 43.45
CA ASP A 167 2.79 -5.25 43.30
C ASP A 167 2.43 -6.62 43.92
N SER A 168 1.21 -6.78 44.44
CA SER A 168 0.76 -7.93 45.20
C SER A 168 0.22 -9.07 44.32
N LEU A 169 0.98 -9.49 43.30
CA LEU A 169 0.73 -10.75 42.57
C LEU A 169 2.05 -11.49 42.31
N GLY A 170 2.68 -11.91 43.42
CA GLY A 170 3.56 -13.07 43.51
C GLY A 170 4.90 -12.96 42.78
N LYS A 171 5.98 -12.88 43.56
CA LYS A 171 7.29 -13.40 43.14
C LYS A 171 7.07 -14.85 42.69
N ALA A 172 7.14 -15.10 41.38
CA ALA A 172 7.07 -16.47 40.87
C ALA A 172 8.27 -17.23 41.41
N GLU A 173 8.01 -18.21 42.27
CA GLU A 173 9.01 -19.19 42.67
C GLU A 173 9.53 -19.89 41.41
N ASN A 174 10.86 -20.04 41.36
CA ASN A 174 11.61 -20.67 40.28
C ASN A 174 11.04 -22.06 39.96
N THR A 175 10.12 -22.12 39.01
CA THR A 175 9.70 -23.37 38.37
C THR A 175 10.34 -23.41 36.99
N SER A 176 11.21 -24.40 36.84
CA SER A 176 11.94 -24.73 35.63
C SER A 176 10.99 -24.90 34.44
N VAL A 177 11.26 -24.13 33.38
CA VAL A 177 10.61 -24.21 32.06
C VAL A 177 9.13 -23.78 32.06
N GLY A 178 8.89 -22.47 32.17
CA GLY A 178 7.55 -21.91 32.02
C GLY A 178 7.60 -20.42 31.65
N TYR A 179 6.83 -20.03 30.63
CA TYR A 179 6.73 -18.67 30.08
C TYR A 179 6.92 -17.56 31.13
N LYS A 180 7.92 -16.67 30.94
CA LYS A 180 7.99 -15.40 31.67
C LYS A 180 6.67 -14.67 31.43
N ARG A 181 5.91 -14.43 32.50
CA ARG A 181 4.66 -13.64 32.47
C ARG A 181 5.01 -12.23 31.99
N ARG A 182 4.93 -11.99 30.68
CA ARG A 182 5.00 -10.63 30.13
C ARG A 182 3.76 -9.93 30.67
N PHE A 183 3.95 -8.83 31.38
CA PHE A 183 2.85 -7.94 31.72
C PHE A 183 2.05 -7.69 30.45
N TRP A 184 0.72 -7.89 30.50
CA TRP A 184 -0.16 -7.54 29.39
C TRP A 184 -0.18 -6.01 29.31
N VAL A 185 0.85 -5.44 28.70
CA VAL A 185 0.89 -4.02 28.38
C VAL A 185 -0.15 -3.80 27.30
N ASP A 186 -1.00 -2.78 27.47
CA ASP A 186 -1.98 -2.39 26.46
C ASP A 186 -1.29 -2.29 25.08
N ARG A 187 -1.92 -2.86 24.06
CA ARG A 187 -1.44 -2.88 22.67
C ARG A 187 -1.16 -1.46 22.14
N ASN A 188 -1.81 -0.46 22.72
CA ASN A 188 -1.54 0.97 22.50
C ASN A 188 -0.07 1.35 22.74
N VAL A 189 0.55 0.77 23.77
CA VAL A 189 1.94 1.03 24.14
C VAL A 189 2.89 0.16 23.31
N GLN A 190 2.47 -1.04 22.90
CA GLN A 190 3.32 -2.00 22.17
C GLN A 190 3.52 -1.63 20.69
N PHE A 191 2.50 -1.09 20.02
CA PHE A 191 2.53 -0.81 18.57
C PHE A 191 2.51 0.69 18.23
N SER A 192 2.90 1.54 19.19
CA SER A 192 2.57 2.99 19.22
C SER A 192 2.77 3.78 17.92
N GLN A 193 3.79 3.48 17.11
CA GLN A 193 4.04 4.19 15.85
C GLN A 193 3.12 3.75 14.69
N ASN A 194 2.64 2.51 14.73
CA ASN A 194 1.80 1.88 13.69
C ASN A 194 0.31 1.82 14.08
N THR A 195 -0.01 2.11 15.33
CA THR A 195 -1.37 2.34 15.82
C THR A 195 -1.76 3.79 15.57
N MET A 196 -2.95 3.99 15.01
CA MET A 196 -3.53 5.30 14.74
C MET A 196 -4.98 5.30 15.23
N PHE A 197 -5.36 6.30 16.03
CA PHE A 197 -6.74 6.40 16.52
C PHE A 197 -7.61 7.09 15.49
N TRP A 198 -8.84 6.57 15.29
CA TRP A 198 -9.78 7.14 14.33
C TRP A 198 -10.07 8.61 14.64
N ILE A 199 -10.22 8.96 15.91
CA ILE A 199 -10.53 10.34 16.32
C ILE A 199 -9.42 11.34 15.97
N ASP A 200 -8.16 10.91 16.04
CA ASP A 200 -7.01 11.75 15.67
C ASP A 200 -6.94 11.86 14.14
N ILE A 201 -7.19 10.77 13.40
CA ILE A 201 -7.26 10.77 11.93
C ILE A 201 -8.39 11.67 11.43
N ALA A 202 -9.58 11.56 12.01
CA ALA A 202 -10.75 12.35 11.63
C ALA A 202 -10.49 13.86 11.84
N GLN A 203 -9.85 14.23 12.94
CA GLN A 203 -9.44 15.62 13.16
C GLN A 203 -8.40 16.08 12.14
N PHE A 204 -7.41 15.24 11.83
CA PHE A 204 -6.39 15.56 10.84
C PHE A 204 -6.96 15.73 9.42
N SER A 205 -7.93 14.88 9.05
CA SER A 205 -8.58 14.94 7.76
C SER A 205 -9.59 16.09 7.62
N GLY A 206 -9.82 16.87 8.69
CA GLY A 206 -10.75 17.99 8.67
C GLY A 206 -12.22 17.58 8.88
N LEU A 207 -12.49 16.33 9.25
CA LEU A 207 -13.80 15.91 9.72
C LEU A 207 -14.10 16.59 11.06
N SER A 208 -15.38 16.90 11.28
CA SER A 208 -15.79 17.50 12.56
C SER A 208 -15.42 16.58 13.73
N LYS A 209 -15.07 17.17 14.88
CA LYS A 209 -14.79 16.42 16.13
C LYS A 209 -15.93 15.49 16.57
N ASN A 210 -17.12 15.65 15.98
CA ASN A 210 -18.31 14.88 16.31
C ASN A 210 -18.43 13.56 15.51
N VAL A 211 -17.55 13.31 14.52
CA VAL A 211 -17.54 12.03 13.78
C VAL A 211 -16.74 10.99 14.57
N THR A 212 -17.32 10.57 15.70
CA THR A 212 -16.70 9.54 16.56
C THR A 212 -16.92 8.12 16.04
N ASP A 213 -18.04 7.88 15.35
CA ASP A 213 -18.30 6.60 14.66
C ASP A 213 -18.05 6.78 13.16
N PRO A 214 -17.00 6.14 12.61
CA PRO A 214 -16.71 6.20 11.18
C PRO A 214 -17.88 5.70 10.32
N GLY A 215 -18.70 4.77 10.82
CA GLY A 215 -19.87 4.23 10.12
C GLY A 215 -20.90 5.26 9.69
N ILE A 216 -20.93 6.43 10.34
CA ILE A 216 -21.80 7.55 9.95
C ILE A 216 -21.46 8.01 8.52
N LEU A 217 -20.18 7.99 8.12
CA LEU A 217 -19.73 8.42 6.80
C LEU A 217 -20.27 7.53 5.65
N LEU A 218 -20.71 6.31 5.95
CA LEU A 218 -21.35 5.42 4.96
C LEU A 218 -22.88 5.59 4.89
N ASN A 219 -23.49 6.11 5.97
CA ASN A 219 -24.94 6.05 6.16
C ASN A 219 -25.59 7.43 6.25
N SER A 220 -24.83 8.52 6.11
CA SER A 220 -25.32 9.88 6.23
C SER A 220 -24.60 10.81 5.27
N TYR A 221 -25.36 11.71 4.64
CA TYR A 221 -24.79 12.82 3.87
C TYR A 221 -24.10 13.77 4.84
N CYS A 222 -22.82 14.03 4.59
CA CYS A 222 -22.08 15.07 5.30
C CYS A 222 -22.29 16.41 4.59
N SER A 223 -22.14 17.52 5.32
CA SER A 223 -22.15 18.86 4.71
C SER A 223 -20.78 19.48 4.79
N ASP A 224 -20.35 20.18 3.72
CA ASP A 224 -19.17 21.03 3.76
C ASP A 224 -19.39 22.30 4.60
N LYS A 225 -18.38 23.17 4.66
CA LYS A 225 -18.45 24.45 5.39
C LYS A 225 -19.49 25.41 4.81
N ASP A 226 -19.86 25.24 3.55
CA ASP A 226 -20.81 26.07 2.81
C ASP A 226 -22.24 25.49 2.83
N GLY A 227 -22.43 24.33 3.47
CA GLY A 227 -23.71 23.65 3.62
C GLY A 227 -24.09 22.71 2.48
N ASN A 228 -23.20 22.49 1.50
CA ASN A 228 -23.44 21.55 0.41
C ASN A 228 -23.27 20.12 0.89
N THR A 229 -24.11 19.21 0.41
CA THR A 229 -23.96 17.77 0.67
C THR A 229 -22.72 17.22 -0.04
N VAL A 230 -21.82 16.60 0.72
CA VAL A 230 -20.58 15.99 0.23
C VAL A 230 -20.52 14.53 0.67
N ASP A 231 -20.32 13.62 -0.29
CA ASP A 231 -20.13 12.18 -0.11
C ASP A 231 -18.66 11.75 -0.27
N ASP A 232 -17.76 12.69 -0.60
CA ASP A 232 -16.31 12.51 -0.75
C ASP A 232 -15.61 11.96 0.52
N TRP A 233 -16.29 11.70 1.63
CA TRP A 233 -15.71 11.11 2.83
C TRP A 233 -16.03 9.61 2.96
N ALA A 234 -17.03 9.11 2.22
CA ALA A 234 -17.43 7.71 2.25
C ALA A 234 -16.32 6.77 1.75
N TYR A 235 -15.43 7.26 0.86
CA TYR A 235 -14.30 6.45 0.38
C TYR A 235 -13.41 6.00 1.54
N MET A 236 -13.24 6.80 2.60
CA MET A 236 -12.36 6.45 3.72
C MET A 236 -12.77 5.13 4.36
N ILE A 237 -14.08 4.94 4.62
CA ILE A 237 -14.56 3.72 5.28
C ILE A 237 -14.57 2.53 4.33
N ARG A 238 -14.86 2.77 3.04
CA ARG A 238 -14.75 1.74 2.00
C ARG A 238 -13.31 1.23 1.88
N SER A 239 -12.35 2.15 1.84
CA SER A 239 -10.92 1.84 1.80
C SER A 239 -10.46 1.14 3.08
N ILE A 240 -10.89 1.57 4.27
CA ILE A 240 -10.58 0.86 5.52
C ILE A 240 -11.09 -0.59 5.46
N THR A 241 -12.34 -0.80 5.07
CA THR A 241 -12.95 -2.14 4.99
C THR A 241 -12.18 -3.04 4.03
N LYS A 242 -11.81 -2.50 2.85
CA LYS A 242 -11.06 -3.21 1.84
C LYS A 242 -9.63 -3.52 2.30
N LEU A 243 -8.91 -2.54 2.81
CA LEU A 243 -7.54 -2.71 3.34
C LEU A 243 -7.52 -3.67 4.52
N GLN A 244 -8.57 -3.72 5.34
CA GLN A 244 -8.73 -4.74 6.37
C GLN A 244 -8.91 -6.14 5.78
N SER A 245 -9.75 -6.30 4.75
CA SER A 245 -9.92 -7.59 4.06
C SER A 245 -8.66 -8.08 3.35
N LEU A 246 -7.80 -7.16 2.89
CA LEU A 246 -6.50 -7.44 2.28
C LEU A 246 -5.39 -7.66 3.31
N GLY A 247 -5.69 -7.59 4.61
CA GLY A 247 -4.70 -7.78 5.68
C GLY A 247 -3.67 -6.65 5.79
N VAL A 248 -3.90 -5.48 5.17
CA VAL A 248 -3.06 -4.27 5.27
C VAL A 248 -3.30 -3.58 6.61
N LEU A 249 -4.56 -3.54 7.05
CA LEU A 249 -4.99 -2.92 8.29
C LEU A 249 -5.65 -3.93 9.22
N VAL A 250 -5.48 -3.72 10.52
CA VAL A 250 -6.31 -4.36 11.56
C VAL A 250 -7.04 -3.26 12.30
N CYS A 251 -8.37 -3.32 12.30
CA CYS A 251 -9.23 -2.37 12.99
C CYS A 251 -9.65 -2.95 14.34
N GLU A 252 -9.52 -2.17 15.41
CA GLU A 252 -10.19 -2.47 16.68
C GLU A 252 -11.48 -1.67 16.79
N ILE A 253 -12.57 -2.36 17.09
CA ILE A 253 -13.92 -1.80 17.15
C ILE A 253 -14.24 -1.38 18.58
N LYS A 254 -14.87 -0.22 18.74
CA LYS A 254 -15.42 0.23 20.00
C LYS A 254 -16.67 -0.59 20.33
N VAL A 255 -16.53 -1.49 21.30
CA VAL A 255 -17.64 -2.30 21.81
C VAL A 255 -18.53 -1.40 22.65
N THR A 256 -19.79 -1.28 22.24
CA THR A 256 -20.82 -0.55 23.00
C THR A 256 -21.89 -1.54 23.42
N ILE A 257 -22.35 -1.45 24.67
CA ILE A 257 -23.38 -2.35 25.19
C ILE A 257 -24.65 -2.18 24.35
N GLY A 258 -25.15 -3.27 23.77
CA GLY A 258 -26.40 -3.31 22.98
C GLY A 258 -26.21 -3.23 21.47
N THR A 259 -25.29 -2.40 20.96
CA THR A 259 -25.01 -2.29 19.53
C THR A 259 -23.50 -2.14 19.28
N SER A 260 -22.88 -3.14 18.67
CA SER A 260 -21.51 -3.04 18.17
C SER A 260 -21.56 -3.15 16.65
N SER A 261 -21.30 -2.03 15.97
CA SER A 261 -21.14 -2.04 14.51
C SER A 261 -19.69 -2.34 14.17
N LEU A 262 -19.46 -3.15 13.14
CA LEU A 262 -18.14 -3.38 12.56
C LEU A 262 -17.50 -2.08 12.03
N SER A 263 -18.32 -1.05 11.76
CA SER A 263 -17.88 0.26 11.31
C SER A 263 -17.51 1.23 12.45
N ASN A 264 -17.76 0.87 13.72
CA ASN A 264 -17.46 1.73 14.87
C ASN A 264 -16.00 1.57 15.30
N ILE A 265 -15.09 1.98 14.42
CA ILE A 265 -13.64 1.77 14.56
C ILE A 265 -13.08 2.76 15.60
N ASP A 266 -12.39 2.24 16.60
CA ASP A 266 -11.66 3.04 17.60
C ASP A 266 -10.26 3.39 17.09
N ARG A 267 -9.54 2.38 16.59
CA ARG A 267 -8.15 2.51 16.13
C ARG A 267 -7.83 1.55 14.99
N LEU A 268 -6.82 1.92 14.22
CA LEU A 268 -6.28 1.18 13.10
C LEU A 268 -4.82 0.83 13.35
N HIS A 269 -4.43 -0.38 12.98
CA HIS A 269 -3.05 -0.85 13.06
C HIS A 269 -2.55 -1.23 11.67
N LEU A 270 -1.41 -0.69 11.25
CA LEU A 270 -0.72 -1.15 10.04
C LEU A 270 -0.04 -2.50 10.32
N THR A 271 -0.41 -3.52 9.57
CA THR A 271 0.23 -4.84 9.63
C THR A 271 1.62 -4.81 8.98
N PHE A 272 2.35 -5.92 9.01
CA PHE A 272 3.62 -6.02 8.26
C PHE A 272 3.41 -5.80 6.76
N PHE A 273 2.34 -6.33 6.17
CA PHE A 273 1.98 -6.10 4.77
C PHE A 273 1.67 -4.63 4.51
N GLY A 274 0.89 -4.01 5.41
CA GLY A 274 0.59 -2.58 5.32
C GLY A 274 1.83 -1.70 5.41
N GLN A 275 2.78 -2.05 6.28
CA GLN A 275 4.04 -1.31 6.41
C GLN A 275 4.89 -1.38 5.14
N LYS A 276 5.01 -2.56 4.51
CA LYS A 276 5.76 -2.73 3.23
C LYS A 276 5.11 -1.96 2.08
N ILE A 277 3.78 -1.97 1.98
CA ILE A 277 3.08 -1.16 0.96
C ILE A 277 3.25 0.34 1.22
N VAL A 278 3.16 0.75 2.48
CA VAL A 278 3.37 2.14 2.88
C VAL A 278 4.80 2.60 2.58
N SER A 279 5.83 1.77 2.78
CA SER A 279 7.21 2.16 2.41
C SER A 279 7.35 2.43 0.92
N TYR A 280 6.72 1.60 0.06
CA TYR A 280 6.72 1.85 -1.39
C TYR A 280 6.04 3.15 -1.77
N LEU A 281 4.96 3.51 -1.08
CA LEU A 281 4.26 4.78 -1.28
C LEU A 281 5.07 5.98 -0.78
N GLU A 282 5.75 5.86 0.36
CA GLU A 282 6.59 6.91 0.94
C GLU A 282 7.75 7.26 0.00
N ASP A 283 8.42 6.26 -0.56
CA ASP A 283 9.52 6.44 -1.49
C ASP A 283 9.06 7.01 -2.85
N SER A 284 7.76 6.95 -3.14
CA SER A 284 7.18 7.43 -4.41
C SER A 284 6.86 8.93 -4.38
N ASN A 285 6.85 9.53 -3.18
CA ASN A 285 6.61 10.96 -2.99
C ASN A 285 7.93 11.77 -2.89
N SER A 286 9.04 11.24 -3.40
CA SER A 286 10.33 11.96 -3.47
C SER A 286 10.33 13.13 -4.46
N GLU A 287 9.28 13.30 -5.26
CA GLU A 287 9.11 14.42 -6.19
C GLU A 287 7.67 14.94 -6.13
N ILE A 288 7.48 16.01 -5.35
CA ILE A 288 6.49 17.08 -5.60
C ILE A 288 7.25 18.39 -5.62
#